data_AF-A0A162TJW9-F1
#
_entry.id   AF-A0A162TJW9-F1
#
_cell.length_a   1.000
_cell.length_b   1.000
_cell.length_c   1.000
_cell.angle_alpha   90.00
_cell.angle_beta   90.00
_cell.angle_gamma   90.00
#
_symmetry.space_group_name_H-M   'P 1'
#
loop_
_entity.id
_entity.type
_entity.pdbx_description
1 polymer ?
#
loop_
_entity_poly.entity_id
_entity_poly.type
_entity_poly.pdbx_seq_one_letter_code
_entity_poly.pdbx_strand_id
1 'polypeptide(L)'
;MKKSRRVLEKEIFDKITIIYCKGNNHSVIPCSRCKEIMNYAHLRINSCTFGDDKKFCSKCTVHCFKPDMRENVKKIMRYSGPRIIFYHPIMAMKHLLSK
;
A
#
# COMPACT_ATOMS: atom_id res chain seq x y z
N MET A 1 -21.23 -8.73 4.71
CA MET A 1 -20.10 -9.57 4.24
C MET A 1 -18.78 -8.98 4.73
N LYS A 2 -17.94 -9.75 5.44
CA LYS A 2 -16.58 -9.30 5.80
C LYS A 2 -15.72 -9.26 4.53
N LYS A 3 -15.13 -8.11 4.19
CA LYS A 3 -14.17 -8.00 3.08
C LYS A 3 -12.92 -8.83 3.39
N SER A 4 -12.35 -9.50 2.39
CA SER A 4 -11.08 -10.22 2.56
C SER A 4 -9.94 -9.25 2.83
N ARG A 5 -8.90 -9.72 3.51
CA ARG A 5 -7.75 -8.89 3.86
C ARG A 5 -7.06 -8.35 2.61
N ARG A 6 -6.92 -9.18 1.57
CA ARG A 6 -6.35 -8.77 0.28
C ARG A 6 -7.12 -7.61 -0.37
N VAL A 7 -8.44 -7.64 -0.32
CA VAL A 7 -9.27 -6.54 -0.86
C VAL A 7 -9.04 -5.26 -0.07
N LEU A 8 -9.05 -5.35 1.26
CA LEU A 8 -8.81 -4.19 2.13
C LEU A 8 -7.43 -3.55 1.88
N GLU A 9 -6.38 -4.37 1.77
CA GLU A 9 -5.02 -3.87 1.55
C GLU A 9 -4.88 -3.13 0.21
N LYS A 10 -5.54 -3.61 -0.85
CA LYS A 10 -5.55 -2.93 -2.16
C LYS A 10 -6.29 -1.59 -2.09
N GLU A 11 -7.50 -1.59 -1.54
CA GLU A 11 -8.29 -0.35 -1.38
C GLU A 11 -7.52 0.72 -0.60
N ILE A 12 -6.79 0.30 0.44
CA ILE A 12 -5.94 1.19 1.22
C ILE A 12 -4.75 1.67 0.41
N PHE A 13 -4.08 0.77 -0.32
CA PHE A 13 -2.94 1.12 -1.16
C PHE A 13 -3.32 2.12 -2.26
N ASP A 14 -4.50 1.97 -2.85
CA ASP A 14 -5.02 2.90 -3.84
C ASP A 14 -5.23 4.29 -3.24
N LYS A 15 -5.90 4.36 -2.08
CA LYS A 15 -6.15 5.63 -1.37
C LYS A 15 -4.85 6.36 -1.03
N ILE A 16 -3.85 5.67 -0.46
CA ILE A 16 -2.57 6.32 -0.13
C ILE A 16 -1.81 6.75 -1.38
N THR A 17 -1.92 6.01 -2.47
CA THR A 17 -1.24 6.34 -3.72
C THR A 17 -1.87 7.57 -4.36
N ILE A 18 -3.19 7.71 -4.30
CA ILE A 18 -3.90 8.92 -4.72
C ILE A 18 -3.47 10.13 -3.88
N ILE A 19 -3.38 9.98 -2.55
CA ILE A 19 -2.90 11.05 -1.65
C ILE A 19 -1.47 11.49 -2.04
N TYR A 20 -0.59 10.52 -2.29
CA TYR A 20 0.77 10.79 -2.73
C TYR A 20 0.78 11.52 -4.08
N CYS A 21 0.00 11.04 -5.04
CA CYS A 21 -0.06 11.62 -6.38
C CYS A 21 -0.56 13.07 -6.36
N LYS A 22 -1.61 13.35 -5.56
CA LYS A 22 -2.14 14.70 -5.35
C LYS A 22 -1.10 15.62 -4.69
N GLY A 23 -0.42 15.13 -3.66
CA GLY A 23 0.53 15.92 -2.89
C GLY A 23 1.84 16.25 -3.60
N ASN A 24 2.18 15.55 -4.69
CA ASN A 24 3.37 15.81 -5.50
C ASN A 24 3.06 16.58 -6.79
N ASN A 25 1.90 17.28 -6.85
CA ASN A 25 1.49 18.14 -7.97
C ASN A 25 1.55 17.48 -9.35
N HIS A 26 1.23 16.18 -9.44
CA HIS A 26 1.08 15.54 -10.73
C HIS A 26 -0.16 16.05 -11.47
N SER A 27 -0.04 16.31 -12.77
CA SER A 27 -1.09 16.88 -13.61
C SER A 27 -2.33 15.98 -13.77
N VAL A 28 -2.16 14.66 -13.71
CA VAL A 28 -3.25 13.66 -13.79
C VAL A 28 -3.20 12.77 -12.55
N ILE A 29 -4.36 12.45 -11.97
CA ILE A 29 -4.47 11.68 -10.72
C ILE A 29 -5.37 10.44 -10.94
N PRO A 30 -4.85 9.21 -10.71
CA PRO A 30 -3.44 8.89 -10.54
C PRO A 30 -2.67 9.04 -11.86
N CYS A 31 -1.44 9.56 -11.79
CA CYS A 31 -0.56 9.64 -12.97
C CYS A 31 -0.13 8.25 -13.43
N SER A 32 0.42 8.14 -14.64
CA SER A 32 0.88 6.87 -15.22
C SER A 32 1.81 6.10 -14.29
N ARG A 33 2.80 6.78 -13.69
CA ARG A 33 3.74 6.18 -12.73
C ARG A 33 3.06 5.66 -11.46
N CYS A 34 2.13 6.43 -10.88
CA CYS A 34 1.38 5.98 -9.70
C CYS A 34 0.50 4.79 -10.03
N LYS A 35 -0.14 4.78 -11.21
CA LYS A 35 -0.96 3.68 -11.69
C LYS A 35 -0.15 2.40 -11.91
N GLU A 36 1.07 2.51 -12.44
CA GLU A 36 1.99 1.38 -12.58
C GLU A 36 2.34 0.75 -11.22
N ILE A 37 2.65 1.59 -10.22
CA ILE A 37 2.95 1.14 -8.86
C ILE A 37 1.73 0.47 -8.22
N MET A 38 0.52 1.02 -8.39
CA MET A 38 -0.74 0.42 -7.94
C MET A 38 -0.96 -0.97 -8.55
N ASN A 39 -0.86 -1.06 -9.87
CA ASN A 39 -1.03 -2.33 -10.59
C ASN A 39 -0.01 -3.38 -10.13
N TYR A 40 1.25 -2.97 -9.96
CA TYR A 40 2.29 -3.85 -9.46
C TYR A 40 2.00 -4.35 -8.04
N ALA A 41 1.60 -3.45 -7.13
CA ALA A 41 1.23 -3.83 -5.77
C ALA A 41 0.02 -4.79 -5.75
N HIS A 42 -0.99 -4.56 -6.59
CA HIS A 42 -2.16 -5.41 -6.72
C HIS A 42 -1.81 -6.82 -7.18
N LEU A 43 -0.92 -6.93 -8.17
CA LEU A 43 -0.40 -8.21 -8.63
C LEU A 43 0.28 -8.96 -7.47
N ARG A 44 1.14 -8.29 -6.70
CA ARG A 44 1.83 -8.91 -5.56
C ARG A 44 0.91 -9.30 -4.40
N ILE A 45 -0.13 -8.51 -4.13
CA ILE A 45 -1.13 -8.84 -3.10
C ILE A 45 -1.95 -10.06 -3.52
N ASN A 46 -2.34 -10.15 -4.80
CA ASN A 46 -3.05 -11.29 -5.36
C ASN A 46 -2.23 -12.58 -5.31
N SER A 47 -0.97 -12.51 -5.73
CA SER A 47 -0.06 -13.65 -5.78
C SER A 47 0.64 -13.93 -4.44
N CYS A 48 0.16 -13.34 -3.33
CA CYS A 48 0.78 -13.56 -2.02
C CYS A 48 0.54 -15.00 -1.56
N THR A 49 1.63 -15.74 -1.35
CA THR A 49 1.60 -17.15 -0.89
C THR A 49 0.90 -17.33 0.45
N PHE A 50 0.93 -16.32 1.32
CA PHE A 50 0.31 -16.35 2.64
C PHE A 50 -1.19 -15.99 2.65
N GLY A 51 -1.81 -15.72 1.50
CA GLY A 51 -3.27 -15.56 1.50
C GLY A 51 -3.77 -14.31 2.24
N ASP A 52 -4.91 -14.49 2.90
CA ASP A 52 -5.49 -13.54 3.85
C ASP A 52 -4.88 -13.66 5.27
N ASP A 53 -4.16 -14.75 5.56
CA ASP A 53 -3.43 -14.96 6.82
C ASP A 53 -2.05 -14.28 6.85
N LYS A 54 -1.69 -13.57 5.77
CA LYS A 54 -0.42 -12.86 5.65
C LYS A 54 -0.18 -11.89 6.80
N LYS A 55 1.09 -11.70 7.18
CA LYS A 55 1.50 -10.57 8.04
C LYS A 55 1.64 -9.29 7.21
N PHE A 56 1.99 -8.18 7.86
CA PHE A 56 2.34 -6.96 7.14
C PHE A 56 3.54 -7.20 6.21
N CYS A 57 3.50 -6.60 5.01
CA CYS A 57 4.57 -6.73 4.01
C CYS A 57 5.94 -6.26 4.53
N SER A 58 5.98 -5.34 5.49
CA SER A 58 7.21 -4.88 6.15
C SER A 58 7.88 -5.95 7.03
N LYS A 59 7.09 -6.89 7.57
CA LYS A 59 7.53 -8.01 8.43
C LYS A 59 7.44 -9.35 7.69
N CYS A 60 7.36 -9.33 6.36
CA CYS A 60 7.26 -10.54 5.57
C CYS A 60 8.62 -11.24 5.49
N THR A 61 8.62 -12.57 5.57
CA THR A 61 9.83 -13.39 5.47
C THR A 61 10.28 -13.62 4.03
N VAL A 62 9.41 -13.37 3.05
CA VAL A 62 9.72 -13.56 1.63
C VAL A 62 9.93 -12.23 0.91
N HIS A 63 10.88 -12.22 -0.02
CA HIS A 63 11.24 -11.05 -0.79
C HIS A 63 10.51 -11.05 -2.15
N CYS A 64 9.26 -10.57 -2.16
CA CYS A 64 8.41 -10.61 -3.36
C CYS A 64 8.42 -9.31 -4.21
N PHE A 65 8.89 -8.19 -3.64
CA PHE A 65 9.00 -6.91 -4.35
C PHE A 65 10.37 -6.77 -5.03
N LYS A 66 10.37 -6.36 -6.31
CA LYS A 66 11.58 -5.86 -6.98
C LYS A 66 12.14 -4.65 -6.20
N PRO A 67 13.47 -4.48 -6.11
CA PRO A 67 14.10 -3.40 -5.34
C PRO A 67 13.54 -2.01 -5.65
N ASP A 68 13.45 -1.64 -6.93
CA ASP A 68 13.00 -0.31 -7.36
C ASP A 68 11.52 -0.06 -7.00
N MET A 69 10.67 -1.07 -7.23
CA MET A 69 9.26 -1.01 -6.87
C MET A 69 9.08 -0.93 -5.36
N ARG A 70 9.90 -1.65 -4.58
CA ARG A 70 9.90 -1.57 -3.12
C ARG A 70 10.22 -0.15 -2.65
N GLU A 71 11.19 0.51 -3.28
CA GLU A 71 11.56 1.88 -2.93
C GLU A 71 10.42 2.87 -3.24
N ASN A 72 9.80 2.75 -4.42
CA ASN A 72 8.64 3.56 -4.80
C ASN A 72 7.47 3.38 -3.82
N VAL A 73 7.15 2.14 -3.43
CA VAL A 73 6.13 1.85 -2.42
C VAL A 73 6.50 2.44 -1.06
N LYS A 74 7.76 2.35 -0.64
CA LYS A 74 8.23 2.99 0.60
C LYS A 74 8.07 4.51 0.56
N LYS A 75 8.32 5.16 -0.58
CA LYS A 75 8.11 6.62 -0.77
C LYS A 75 6.64 6.99 -0.57
N ILE A 76 5.72 6.26 -1.23
CA ILE A 76 4.27 6.46 -1.07
C ILE A 76 3.85 6.24 0.40
N MET A 77 4.30 5.14 1.01
CA MET A 77 3.98 4.83 2.41
C MET A 77 4.52 5.87 3.39
N ARG A 78 5.74 6.37 3.18
CA ARG A 78 6.36 7.39 4.05
C ARG A 78 5.62 8.73 3.96
N TYR A 79 5.15 9.09 2.77
CA TYR A 79 4.39 10.32 2.56
C TYR A 79 2.96 10.19 3.06
N SER A 80 2.24 9.16 2.61
CA SER A 80 0.80 9.03 2.85
C SER A 80 0.46 8.27 4.14
N GLY A 81 1.40 7.54 4.72
CA GLY A 81 1.22 6.75 5.95
C GLY A 81 0.78 7.57 7.17
N PRO A 82 1.44 8.70 7.51
CA PRO A 82 0.95 9.59 8.56
C PRO A 82 -0.42 10.20 8.24
N ARG A 83 -0.71 10.39 6.95
CA ARG A 83 -1.92 11.05 6.45
C ARG A 83 -3.13 10.11 6.39
N ILE A 84 -2.93 8.79 6.34
CA ILE A 84 -4.04 7.82 6.35
C ILE A 84 -4.56 7.50 7.76
N ILE A 85 -3.84 7.90 8.82
CA ILE A 85 -4.29 7.80 10.22
C ILE A 85 -5.68 8.46 10.39
N PHE A 86 -5.93 9.55 9.67
CA PHE A 86 -7.20 10.27 9.68
C PHE A 86 -8.37 9.54 9.00
N TYR A 87 -8.12 8.48 8.23
CA TYR A 87 -9.16 7.76 7.46
C TYR A 87 -9.41 6.33 7.93
N HIS A 88 -8.39 5.62 8.45
CA HIS A 88 -8.53 4.26 8.98
C HIS A 88 -7.70 4.10 10.27
N PRO A 89 -8.15 4.68 11.40
CA PRO A 89 -7.35 4.83 12.62
C PRO A 89 -6.93 3.49 13.24
N ILE A 90 -7.77 2.45 13.18
CA ILE A 90 -7.46 1.13 13.76
C ILE A 90 -6.34 0.40 12.99
N MET A 91 -6.33 0.52 11.65
CA MET A 91 -5.31 -0.12 10.81
C MET A 91 -3.99 0.65 10.86
N ALA A 92 -4.05 1.97 10.95
CA ALA A 92 -2.88 2.80 11.15
C ALA A 92 -2.26 2.60 12.55
N MET A 93 -3.09 2.47 13.61
CA MET A 93 -2.60 2.10 14.94
C MET A 93 -1.93 0.72 14.96
N LYS A 94 -2.50 -0.30 14.31
CA LYS A 94 -1.82 -1.61 14.17
C LYS A 94 -0.50 -1.52 13.38
N HIS A 95 -0.41 -0.63 12.38
CA HIS A 95 0.81 -0.42 11.61
C HIS A 95 1.89 0.33 12.42
N LEU A 96 1.50 1.29 13.26
CA LEU A 96 2.40 2.05 14.12
C LEU A 96 2.88 1.23 15.34
N LEU A 97 1.99 0.46 15.95
CA LEU A 97 2.30 -0.41 17.11
C LEU A 97 3.00 -1.71 16.70
N SER A 98 2.90 -2.12 15.43
CA SER A 98 3.66 -3.24 14.88
C SER A 98 4.85 -2.76 14.04
N LYS A 99 5.48 -1.65 14.42
CA LYS A 99 6.88 -1.42 14.01
C LYS A 99 7.80 -2.46 14.65
#